data_AF-A0AAV9BXZ7-F1
#
_entry.id   AF-A0AAV9BXZ7-F1
#
_cell.length_a   1.000
_cell.length_b   1.000
_cell.length_c   1.000
_cell.angle_alpha   90.00
_cell.angle_beta   90.00
_cell.angle_gamma   90.00
#
_symmetry.space_group_name_H-M   'P 1'
#
loop_
_entity.id
_entity.type
_entity.pdbx_description
1 polymer ?
#
loop_
_entity_poly.entity_id
_entity_poly.type
_entity_poly.pdbx_seq_one_letter_code
_entity_poly.pdbx_strand_id
1 'polypeptide(L)'
;MDNEVDEEQPSWRGKLFNHFMNAIKYLLLLFRWVPNYFSGDPETKTKPPNPSIPHRPTDTSSDHSFQFAFNNIDFSDRTIRLEITEIGSPSDVEEVRQSRWWWWRPKQEEKRLRAVTLHVNSAILAAKSPFFYNLFSNNKYSATVLLVDPSEEAAVMELLNFAYAGHLSRETAESPSAVLDVLMAADKFDVVSCIRHCSVLLRDSSPMTEESASTYLGLPHSVLAREEVRPLIDAAKEVVSARFKGVTDLRSEMAKLPLLLVEALLWRDDLSIASEDEVYDAIIEWAREKYPEREERRRILGSNLARLVRMPHMSWEKLREIVKCGDNIDKELVLEAVIDALFFKAAPNSHMQRSLVNAASDRFYVARSYRHRPVKVVELERPRPHCIVYLDLKREELARLELSESVRSQLFWFRAHAFHLSLGHFDTARDKNVFAVFLCMPKGDGAVGGKWRSESTVRMTCGGEFGNKETVECEFEEGKKVMFSKIFMVGWAYFKANHSPYFVDRAFHLRVELGLLK
;
A
#
# COMPACT_ATOMS: atom_id res chain seq x y z
N MET A 1 71.58 31.27 -6.48
CA MET A 1 71.54 30.02 -5.71
C MET A 1 70.63 30.31 -4.55
N ASP A 2 69.39 29.82 -4.64
CA ASP A 2 68.72 29.05 -3.60
C ASP A 2 67.25 28.93 -4.00
N ASN A 3 66.90 27.74 -4.51
CA ASN A 3 65.53 27.32 -4.76
C ASN A 3 64.96 26.87 -3.41
N GLU A 4 63.98 27.60 -2.88
CA GLU A 4 63.13 27.12 -1.80
C GLU A 4 62.28 25.94 -2.30
N VAL A 5 62.36 24.84 -1.56
CA VAL A 5 61.54 23.64 -1.71
C VAL A 5 60.34 23.82 -0.79
N ASP A 6 59.16 24.07 -1.37
CA ASP A 6 57.89 24.07 -0.64
C ASP A 6 57.46 22.62 -0.32
N GLU A 7 57.20 22.37 0.97
CA GLU A 7 56.62 21.13 1.50
C GLU A 7 55.16 20.94 1.03
N GLU A 8 54.89 19.87 0.26
CA GLU A 8 53.53 19.45 -0.09
C GLU A 8 52.77 18.87 1.13
N GLN A 9 51.64 19.48 1.48
CA GLN A 9 50.68 18.90 2.44
C GLN A 9 49.90 17.69 1.84
N PRO A 10 49.59 16.65 2.63
CA PRO A 10 48.93 15.46 2.11
C PRO A 10 47.42 15.66 1.86
N SER A 11 47.02 15.28 0.63
CA SER A 11 45.67 15.30 0.08
C SER A 11 44.60 14.67 0.98
N TRP A 12 43.47 15.39 1.13
CA TRP A 12 42.22 15.00 1.80
C TRP A 12 41.70 13.59 1.41
N ARG A 13 42.06 13.09 0.22
CA ARG A 13 41.69 11.74 -0.25
C ARG A 13 42.36 10.62 0.55
N GLY A 14 43.57 10.84 1.07
CA GLY A 14 44.29 9.86 1.88
C GLY A 14 43.68 9.64 3.26
N LYS A 15 43.10 10.69 3.86
CA LYS A 15 42.45 10.61 5.18
C LYS A 15 41.10 9.88 5.11
N LEU A 16 40.32 10.11 4.04
CA LEU A 16 39.06 9.40 3.83
C LEU A 16 39.27 7.90 3.56
N PHE A 17 40.28 7.57 2.77
CA PHE A 17 40.64 6.17 2.48
C PHE A 17 41.11 5.43 3.74
N ASN A 18 41.88 6.08 4.61
CA ASN A 18 42.32 5.47 5.88
C ASN A 18 41.17 5.24 6.87
N HIS A 19 40.18 6.13 6.92
CA HIS A 19 38.98 5.91 7.74
C HIS A 19 38.10 4.77 7.21
N PHE A 20 37.94 4.68 5.89
CA PHE A 20 37.21 3.58 5.25
C PHE A 20 37.88 2.22 5.47
N MET A 21 39.21 2.15 5.33
CA MET A 21 39.97 0.92 5.58
C MET A 21 39.99 0.51 7.06
N ASN A 22 39.96 1.47 8.00
CA ASN A 22 39.84 1.17 9.43
C ASN A 22 38.44 0.67 9.81
N ALA A 23 37.36 1.19 9.20
CA ALA A 23 36.01 0.70 9.40
C ALA A 23 35.84 -0.76 8.92
N ILE A 24 36.45 -1.10 7.78
CA ILE A 24 36.48 -2.47 7.26
C ILE A 24 37.28 -3.42 8.18
N LYS A 25 38.39 -2.95 8.77
CA LYS A 25 39.15 -3.72 9.77
C LYS A 25 38.33 -4.04 11.03
N TYR A 26 37.53 -3.10 11.53
CA TYR A 26 36.65 -3.32 12.69
C TYR A 26 35.49 -4.28 12.37
N LEU A 27 34.92 -4.20 11.16
CA LEU A 27 33.90 -5.14 10.68
C LEU A 27 34.46 -6.56 10.54
N LEU A 28 35.69 -6.72 10.03
CA LEU A 28 36.33 -8.04 9.89
C LEU A 28 36.78 -8.65 11.23
N LEU A 29 37.01 -7.83 12.27
CA LEU A 29 37.27 -8.31 13.63
C LEU A 29 35.99 -8.77 14.34
N LEU A 30 34.83 -8.15 14.07
CA LEU A 30 33.52 -8.58 14.57
C LEU A 30 33.08 -9.93 14.00
N PHE A 31 33.41 -10.23 12.73
CA PHE A 31 33.12 -11.54 12.12
C PHE A 31 34.02 -12.68 12.59
N ARG A 32 35.13 -12.39 13.30
CA ARG A 32 36.08 -13.41 13.79
C ARG A 32 35.83 -13.85 15.24
N TRP A 33 34.80 -13.29 15.91
CA TRP A 33 34.50 -13.54 17.33
C TRP A 33 33.15 -14.21 17.61
N VAL A 34 32.50 -14.82 16.61
CA VAL A 34 31.29 -15.64 16.83
C VAL A 34 31.48 -17.03 16.24
N PRO A 35 31.93 -18.03 17.04
CA PRO A 35 31.64 -19.42 16.78
C PRO A 35 30.50 -19.92 17.67
N ASN A 36 29.51 -20.52 17.02
CA ASN A 36 28.68 -21.64 17.50
C ASN A 36 27.79 -21.41 18.73
N TYR A 37 26.54 -20.99 18.51
CA TYR A 37 25.41 -21.36 19.39
C TYR A 37 24.12 -21.54 18.57
N PHE A 38 24.10 -22.57 17.72
CA PHE A 38 22.87 -23.27 17.35
C PHE A 38 23.19 -24.76 17.22
N SER A 39 23.05 -25.48 18.33
CA SER A 39 22.85 -26.93 18.35
C SER A 39 22.30 -27.33 19.71
N GLY A 40 21.05 -27.76 19.77
CA GLY A 40 20.51 -28.46 20.94
C GLY A 40 19.03 -28.22 21.20
N ASP A 41 18.21 -29.14 20.73
CA ASP A 41 17.03 -29.67 21.44
C ASP A 41 17.22 -31.20 21.46
N PRO A 42 16.61 -32.01 22.36
CA PRO A 42 15.72 -31.69 23.49
C PRO A 42 16.13 -32.40 24.81
N GLU A 43 15.62 -31.96 25.98
CA GLU A 43 15.09 -32.83 27.06
C GLU A 43 14.82 -32.09 28.40
N THR A 44 13.57 -32.24 28.84
CA THR A 44 13.07 -32.40 30.22
C THR A 44 13.76 -31.67 31.39
N LYS A 45 13.20 -30.52 31.80
CA LYS A 45 13.14 -30.14 33.23
C LYS A 45 11.77 -29.59 33.60
N THR A 46 11.12 -30.33 34.49
CA THR A 46 9.88 -30.04 35.20
C THR A 46 9.93 -28.70 35.93
N LYS A 47 8.94 -27.85 35.67
CA LYS A 47 8.68 -26.58 36.38
C LYS A 47 7.85 -26.87 37.65
N PRO A 48 8.15 -26.25 38.81
CA PRO A 48 7.36 -26.46 40.04
C PRO A 48 5.96 -25.84 39.90
N PRO A 49 4.95 -26.33 40.66
CA PRO A 49 3.57 -25.92 40.50
C PRO A 49 3.38 -24.47 40.98
N ASN A 50 2.86 -23.62 40.08
CA ASN A 50 2.42 -22.27 40.41
C ASN A 50 1.01 -22.36 41.05
N PRO A 51 0.72 -21.62 42.13
CA PRO A 51 -0.56 -21.70 42.81
C PRO A 51 -1.69 -21.26 41.88
N SER A 52 -2.70 -22.11 41.80
CA SER A 52 -3.93 -21.96 41.02
C SER A 52 -4.61 -20.62 41.27
N ILE A 53 -4.59 -19.77 40.25
CA ILE A 53 -5.54 -18.66 40.10
C ILE A 53 -6.89 -19.30 39.78
N PRO A 54 -7.98 -19.01 40.51
CA PRO A 54 -9.27 -19.61 40.22
C PRO A 54 -9.75 -19.16 38.84
N HIS A 55 -10.10 -20.15 38.02
CA HIS A 55 -10.72 -19.97 36.71
C HIS A 55 -11.92 -19.03 36.82
N ARG A 56 -11.92 -17.96 36.00
CA ARG A 56 -13.09 -17.11 35.76
C ARG A 56 -14.17 -17.98 35.14
N PRO A 57 -15.40 -18.04 35.69
CA PRO A 57 -16.47 -18.79 35.06
C PRO A 57 -16.73 -18.19 33.68
N THR A 58 -16.81 -19.06 32.68
CA THR A 58 -17.45 -18.76 31.40
C THR A 58 -18.88 -18.30 31.69
N ASP A 59 -19.21 -17.07 31.32
CA ASP A 59 -20.54 -16.47 31.48
C ASP A 59 -21.59 -17.31 30.76
N THR A 60 -22.22 -18.22 31.49
CA THR A 60 -23.56 -18.72 31.20
C THR A 60 -24.55 -17.65 31.62
N SER A 61 -25.46 -17.31 30.71
CA SER A 61 -26.53 -16.33 30.86
C SER A 61 -27.24 -16.39 32.22
N SER A 62 -27.03 -15.37 33.06
CA SER A 62 -27.97 -14.99 34.11
C SER A 62 -28.29 -13.52 33.96
N ASP A 63 -29.57 -13.27 33.74
CA ASP A 63 -30.28 -12.03 33.43
C ASP A 63 -30.30 -11.07 34.64
N HIS A 64 -29.13 -10.64 35.10
CA HIS A 64 -28.98 -9.74 36.26
C HIS A 64 -28.45 -8.39 35.81
N SER A 65 -29.34 -7.60 35.20
CA SER A 65 -29.11 -6.17 34.99
C SER A 65 -29.11 -5.46 36.34
N PHE A 66 -28.03 -4.73 36.63
CA PHE A 66 -27.91 -3.86 37.80
C PHE A 66 -28.39 -2.44 37.51
N GLN A 67 -29.19 -2.23 36.45
CA GLN A 67 -29.62 -0.90 36.04
C GLN A 67 -30.30 -0.11 37.16
N PHE A 68 -31.02 -0.78 38.07
CA PHE A 68 -31.64 -0.14 39.25
C PHE A 68 -30.63 0.52 40.22
N ALA A 69 -29.37 0.07 40.21
CA ALA A 69 -28.30 0.56 41.06
C ALA A 69 -27.47 1.67 40.40
N PHE A 70 -27.70 1.98 39.12
CA PHE A 70 -26.97 3.02 38.41
C PHE A 70 -27.33 4.41 38.95
N ASN A 71 -26.32 5.20 39.30
CA ASN A 71 -26.47 6.54 39.87
C ASN A 71 -27.41 6.62 41.09
N ASN A 72 -27.45 5.55 41.90
CA ASN A 72 -28.28 5.46 43.09
C ASN A 72 -27.40 5.49 44.36
N ILE A 73 -27.68 6.43 45.27
CA ILE A 73 -26.93 6.64 46.51
C ILE A 73 -26.91 5.37 47.37
N ASP A 74 -28.04 4.66 47.45
CA ASP A 74 -28.20 3.51 48.36
C ASP A 74 -27.39 2.28 47.92
N PHE A 75 -27.01 2.22 46.64
CA PHE A 75 -26.29 1.08 46.05
C PHE A 75 -24.86 1.43 45.64
N SER A 76 -24.37 2.60 46.04
CA SER A 76 -23.07 3.13 45.67
C SER A 76 -22.13 3.20 46.87
N ASP A 77 -20.87 2.83 46.66
CA ASP A 77 -19.81 2.92 47.65
C ASP A 77 -18.86 4.09 47.39
N ARG A 78 -18.95 4.70 46.20
CA ARG A 78 -18.08 5.78 45.74
C ARG A 78 -18.81 6.78 44.85
N THR A 79 -18.18 7.94 44.67
CA THR A 79 -18.59 8.94 43.68
C THR A 79 -17.51 9.14 42.62
N ILE A 80 -17.93 9.17 41.37
CA ILE A 80 -17.10 9.62 40.24
C ILE A 80 -17.56 11.02 39.86
N ARG A 81 -16.62 11.96 39.84
CA ARG A 81 -16.84 13.31 39.33
C ARG A 81 -16.22 13.42 37.94
N LEU A 82 -17.06 13.52 36.93
CA LEU A 82 -16.65 13.85 35.56
C LEU A 82 -16.44 15.36 35.50
N GLU A 83 -15.20 15.81 35.34
CA GLU A 83 -14.87 17.21 35.07
C GLU A 83 -14.75 17.41 33.56
N ILE A 84 -15.60 18.28 33.01
CA ILE A 84 -15.66 18.59 31.58
C ILE A 84 -14.86 19.86 31.29
N THR A 85 -13.81 19.70 30.50
CA THR A 85 -12.79 20.73 30.22
C THR A 85 -12.61 20.92 28.72
N GLU A 86 -12.51 22.17 28.27
CA GLU A 86 -12.14 22.49 26.89
C GLU A 86 -10.63 22.36 26.70
N ILE A 87 -10.19 21.52 25.74
CA ILE A 87 -8.80 21.47 25.29
C ILE A 87 -8.56 22.67 24.35
N GLY A 88 -7.51 23.45 24.61
CA GLY A 88 -7.10 24.56 23.76
C GLY A 88 -6.43 24.09 22.46
N SER A 89 -6.77 24.78 21.36
CA SER A 89 -6.24 24.75 19.98
C SER A 89 -6.23 23.41 19.19
N PRO A 90 -6.70 23.40 17.92
CA PRO A 90 -6.81 22.16 17.11
C PRO A 90 -5.48 21.47 16.77
N SER A 91 -4.35 22.21 16.77
CA SER A 91 -3.03 21.68 16.40
C SER A 91 -2.46 20.70 17.43
N ASP A 92 -2.91 20.77 18.68
CA ASP A 92 -2.45 19.88 19.76
C ASP A 92 -3.29 18.59 19.85
N VAL A 93 -4.42 18.51 19.13
CA VAL A 93 -5.42 17.42 19.25
C VAL A 93 -4.94 16.12 18.58
N GLU A 94 -4.22 16.22 17.46
CA GLU A 94 -3.74 15.05 16.70
C GLU A 94 -2.59 14.33 17.43
N GLU A 95 -1.69 15.09 18.07
CA GLU A 95 -0.49 14.57 18.73
C GLU A 95 -0.82 14.02 20.15
N VAL A 96 -1.83 14.58 20.82
CA VAL A 96 -2.28 14.15 22.15
C VAL A 96 -3.20 12.93 22.09
N ARG A 97 -4.00 12.76 21.03
CA ARG A 97 -4.86 11.58 20.82
C ARG A 97 -4.10 10.25 20.72
N GLN A 98 -2.83 10.28 20.29
CA GLN A 98 -1.98 9.10 20.19
C GLN A 98 -1.25 8.75 21.50
N SER A 99 -1.28 9.63 22.51
CA SER A 99 -0.60 9.39 23.77
C SER A 99 -1.46 8.61 24.76
N ARG A 100 -0.96 7.43 25.15
CA ARG A 100 -1.55 6.49 26.12
C ARG A 100 -1.59 6.99 27.58
N TRP A 101 -1.38 8.30 27.80
CA TRP A 101 -1.15 8.94 29.10
C TRP A 101 -1.72 10.37 29.19
N TRP A 102 -2.64 10.76 28.30
CA TRP A 102 -3.16 12.13 28.27
C TRP A 102 -3.98 12.53 29.51
N TRP A 103 -4.49 11.57 30.29
CA TRP A 103 -5.19 11.81 31.56
C TRP A 103 -4.25 12.26 32.71
N TRP A 104 -2.93 12.31 32.50
CA TRP A 104 -1.98 12.79 33.49
C TRP A 104 -1.17 13.98 32.92
N ARG A 105 -1.64 15.21 33.17
CA ARG A 105 -0.86 16.45 33.01
C ARG A 105 -0.83 17.24 34.33
N PRO A 106 0.29 17.91 34.67
CA PRO A 106 0.30 18.83 35.81
C PRO A 106 -0.52 20.07 35.46
N LYS A 107 -1.33 20.53 36.42
CA LYS A 107 -2.21 21.71 36.38
C LYS A 107 -1.63 22.87 35.54
N GLN A 108 -2.15 23.05 34.33
CA GLN A 108 -2.29 24.37 33.72
C GLN A 108 -3.78 24.75 33.72
N GLU A 109 -4.06 26.05 33.71
CA GLU A 109 -5.41 26.62 33.89
C GLU A 109 -6.37 26.20 32.77
N GLU A 110 -6.97 25.03 32.92
CA GLU A 110 -8.07 24.54 32.11
C GLU A 110 -9.36 25.31 32.45
N LYS A 111 -10.02 25.82 31.41
CA LYS A 111 -11.33 26.47 31.55
C LYS A 111 -12.38 25.40 31.82
N ARG A 112 -12.70 25.20 33.11
CA ARG A 112 -13.73 24.27 33.58
C ARG A 112 -15.10 24.71 33.09
N LEU A 113 -15.77 23.89 32.28
CA LEU A 113 -17.10 24.19 31.76
C LEU A 113 -18.19 23.70 32.71
N ARG A 114 -18.16 22.41 33.07
CA ARG A 114 -19.15 21.79 33.95
C ARG A 114 -18.58 20.55 34.64
N ALA A 115 -19.22 20.10 35.72
CA ALA A 115 -18.87 18.86 36.38
C ALA A 115 -20.13 18.05 36.73
N VAL A 116 -20.11 16.76 36.41
CA VAL A 116 -21.20 15.82 36.70
C VAL A 116 -20.71 14.84 37.76
N THR A 117 -21.48 14.67 38.84
CA THR A 117 -21.14 13.69 39.90
C THR A 117 -22.09 12.52 39.83
N LEU A 118 -21.53 11.31 39.79
CA LEU A 118 -22.26 10.06 39.68
C LEU A 118 -21.99 9.19 40.89
N HIS A 119 -23.04 8.58 41.42
CA HIS A 119 -22.96 7.54 42.44
C HIS A 119 -22.71 6.20 41.76
N VAL A 120 -21.58 5.56 42.10
CA VAL A 120 -21.18 4.29 41.49
C VAL A 120 -20.77 3.26 42.53
N ASN A 121 -20.82 2.01 42.11
CA ASN A 121 -20.39 0.84 42.84
C ASN A 121 -19.06 0.36 42.25
N SER A 122 -18.00 0.48 43.03
CA SER A 122 -16.65 0.20 42.59
C SER A 122 -16.46 -1.26 42.18
N ALA A 123 -17.16 -2.20 42.83
CA ALA A 123 -17.06 -3.63 42.52
C ALA A 123 -17.65 -3.96 41.13
N ILE A 124 -18.78 -3.35 40.76
CA ILE A 124 -19.42 -3.56 39.46
C ILE A 124 -18.51 -3.06 38.33
N LEU A 125 -18.03 -1.81 38.45
CA LEU A 125 -17.17 -1.20 37.43
C LEU A 125 -15.80 -1.90 37.34
N ALA A 126 -15.19 -2.26 38.47
CA ALA A 126 -13.92 -2.97 38.50
C ALA A 126 -14.02 -4.39 37.91
N ALA A 127 -15.15 -5.07 38.07
CA ALA A 127 -15.37 -6.39 37.46
C ALA A 127 -15.44 -6.33 35.92
N LYS A 128 -15.92 -5.21 35.38
CA LYS A 128 -16.12 -4.99 33.93
C LYS A 128 -14.95 -4.32 33.23
N SER A 129 -14.04 -3.69 33.97
CA SER A 129 -12.92 -2.92 33.41
C SER A 129 -11.65 -3.03 34.26
N PRO A 130 -10.53 -3.48 33.67
CA PRO A 130 -9.22 -3.42 34.32
C PRO A 130 -8.79 -1.99 34.68
N PHE A 131 -9.18 -0.99 33.87
CA PHE A 131 -8.94 0.42 34.18
C PHE A 131 -9.59 0.82 35.50
N PHE A 132 -10.89 0.55 35.66
CA PHE A 132 -11.60 0.89 36.90
C PHE A 132 -11.10 0.07 38.10
N TYR A 133 -10.73 -1.20 37.90
CA TYR A 133 -10.08 -2.00 38.94
C TYR A 133 -8.79 -1.33 39.45
N ASN A 134 -7.91 -0.90 38.54
CA ASN A 134 -6.66 -0.23 38.89
C ASN A 134 -6.91 1.14 39.53
N LEU A 135 -7.89 1.89 39.01
CA LEU A 135 -8.28 3.20 39.52
C LEU A 135 -8.72 3.11 40.99
N PHE A 136 -9.62 2.18 41.32
CA PHE A 136 -10.16 2.04 42.68
C PHE A 136 -9.22 1.33 43.64
N SER A 137 -8.32 0.48 43.14
CA SER A 137 -7.29 -0.18 43.97
C SER A 137 -6.23 0.82 44.42
N ASN A 138 -5.87 1.79 43.57
CA ASN A 138 -4.87 2.80 43.89
C ASN A 138 -5.46 4.02 44.61
N ASN A 139 -6.75 4.31 44.41
CA ASN A 139 -7.40 5.44 45.05
C ASN A 139 -8.08 5.04 46.37
N LYS A 140 -7.46 5.44 47.49
CA LYS A 140 -8.02 5.24 48.84
C LYS A 140 -9.20 6.16 49.15
N TYR A 141 -9.45 7.17 48.32
CA TYR A 141 -10.53 8.14 48.53
C TYR A 141 -11.84 7.67 47.89
N SER A 142 -12.97 7.99 48.54
CA SER A 142 -14.31 7.66 48.06
C SER A 142 -14.74 8.48 46.83
N ALA A 143 -14.08 9.61 46.58
CA ALA A 143 -14.32 10.47 45.43
C ALA A 143 -13.16 10.36 44.42
N THR A 144 -13.47 10.08 43.16
CA THR A 144 -12.51 10.04 42.05
C THR A 144 -12.90 11.04 40.97
N VAL A 145 -11.93 11.79 40.44
CA VAL A 145 -12.16 12.75 39.36
C VAL A 145 -11.68 12.16 38.03
N LEU A 146 -12.51 12.22 36.99
CA LEU A 146 -12.16 11.86 35.63
C LEU A 146 -12.31 13.09 34.74
N LEU A 147 -11.29 13.37 33.93
CA LEU A 147 -11.33 14.42 32.92
C LEU A 147 -11.95 13.86 31.65
N VAL A 148 -12.98 14.53 31.14
CA VAL A 148 -13.74 14.10 29.96
C VAL A 148 -13.94 15.30 29.04
N ASP A 149 -13.75 15.10 27.74
CA ASP A 149 -14.03 16.15 26.77
C ASP A 149 -15.54 16.36 26.59
N PRO A 150 -16.01 17.58 26.28
CA PRO A 150 -17.43 17.85 26.07
C PRO A 150 -18.07 16.94 25.01
N SER A 151 -17.32 16.55 23.98
CA SER A 151 -17.79 15.64 22.94
C SER A 151 -17.90 14.18 23.40
N GLU A 152 -17.16 13.77 24.42
CA GLU A 152 -17.13 12.38 24.90
C GLU A 152 -18.17 12.12 26.00
N GLU A 153 -18.70 13.15 26.64
CA GLU A 153 -19.53 13.02 27.84
C GLU A 153 -20.72 12.07 27.65
N ALA A 154 -21.48 12.21 26.57
CA ALA A 154 -22.62 11.34 26.28
C ALA A 154 -22.18 9.87 26.13
N ALA A 155 -21.06 9.63 25.46
CA ALA A 155 -20.50 8.30 25.26
C ALA A 155 -20.00 7.67 26.57
N VAL A 156 -19.35 8.46 27.43
CA VAL A 156 -18.89 8.00 28.76
C VAL A 156 -20.07 7.70 29.68
N MET A 157 -21.10 8.55 29.67
CA MET A 157 -22.33 8.31 30.43
C MET A 157 -23.01 7.01 30.00
N GLU A 158 -23.13 6.80 28.70
CA GLU A 158 -23.73 5.59 28.14
C GLU A 158 -22.88 4.34 28.42
N LEU A 159 -21.55 4.45 28.37
CA LEU A 159 -20.64 3.38 28.76
C LEU A 159 -20.79 2.96 30.23
N LEU A 160 -20.91 3.95 31.14
CA LEU A 160 -21.13 3.68 32.55
C LEU A 160 -22.49 3.03 32.79
N ASN A 161 -23.54 3.48 32.09
CA ASN A 161 -24.85 2.84 32.12
C ASN A 161 -24.77 1.39 31.59
N PHE A 162 -24.06 1.17 30.48
CA PHE A 162 -23.82 -0.17 29.91
C PHE A 162 -23.13 -1.11 30.91
N ALA A 163 -22.20 -0.63 31.72
CA ALA A 163 -21.53 -1.45 32.73
C ALA A 163 -22.50 -2.05 33.77
N TYR A 164 -23.63 -1.38 34.00
CA TYR A 164 -24.70 -1.83 34.90
C TYR A 164 -25.81 -2.59 34.18
N ALA A 165 -26.29 -2.06 33.06
CA ALA A 165 -27.43 -2.59 32.32
C ALA A 165 -27.07 -3.77 31.40
N GLY A 166 -25.84 -3.79 30.88
CA GLY A 166 -25.36 -4.78 29.92
C GLY A 166 -25.81 -4.55 28.47
N HIS A 167 -26.54 -3.47 28.19
CA HIS A 167 -26.99 -3.07 26.86
C HIS A 167 -26.94 -1.54 26.71
N LEU A 168 -26.89 -1.05 25.47
CA LEU A 168 -26.97 0.38 25.18
C LEU A 168 -28.42 0.87 25.19
N SER A 169 -28.62 2.15 25.45
CA SER A 169 -29.87 2.86 25.28
C SER A 169 -30.34 2.78 23.83
N ARG A 170 -31.65 2.72 23.61
CA ARG A 170 -32.25 2.57 22.27
C ARG A 170 -31.83 3.70 21.32
N GLU A 171 -31.83 4.93 21.82
CA GLU A 171 -31.43 6.12 21.04
C GLU A 171 -29.99 6.01 20.53
N THR A 172 -29.08 5.50 21.36
CA THR A 172 -27.68 5.27 21.00
C THR A 172 -27.55 4.11 20.02
N ALA A 173 -28.27 3.00 20.25
CA ALA A 173 -28.17 1.79 19.44
C ALA A 173 -28.67 1.99 17.99
N GLU A 174 -29.61 2.91 17.78
CA GLU A 174 -30.15 3.25 16.45
C GLU A 174 -29.20 4.15 15.63
N SER A 175 -28.22 4.81 16.26
CA SER A 175 -27.30 5.75 15.60
C SER A 175 -25.86 5.20 15.50
N PRO A 176 -25.35 4.88 14.30
CA PRO A 176 -23.99 4.34 14.13
C PRO A 176 -22.88 5.26 14.65
N SER A 177 -23.04 6.59 14.55
CA SER A 177 -22.06 7.54 15.07
C SER A 177 -22.01 7.51 16.59
N ALA A 178 -23.16 7.43 17.26
CA ALA A 178 -23.22 7.35 18.71
C ALA A 178 -22.62 6.02 19.22
N VAL A 179 -22.87 4.90 18.53
CA VAL A 179 -22.23 3.62 18.86
C VAL A 179 -20.70 3.67 18.64
N LEU A 180 -20.22 4.38 17.62
CA LEU A 180 -18.79 4.61 17.41
C LEU A 180 -18.17 5.43 18.55
N ASP A 181 -18.82 6.49 19.00
CA ASP A 181 -18.33 7.29 20.13
C ASP A 181 -18.25 6.46 21.42
N VAL A 182 -19.25 5.59 21.65
CA VAL A 182 -19.24 4.64 22.77
C VAL A 182 -18.14 3.58 22.61
N LEU A 183 -17.88 3.09 21.39
CA LEU A 183 -16.75 2.19 21.11
C LEU A 183 -15.41 2.85 21.45
N MET A 184 -15.23 4.12 21.11
CA MET A 184 -14.02 4.89 21.45
C MET A 184 -13.87 5.07 22.96
N ALA A 185 -14.96 5.39 23.66
CA ALA A 185 -14.96 5.45 25.13
C ALA A 185 -14.66 4.08 25.75
N ALA A 186 -15.23 3.00 25.22
CA ALA A 186 -15.03 1.64 25.70
C ALA A 186 -13.58 1.18 25.55
N ASP A 187 -12.88 1.53 24.46
CA ASP A 187 -11.44 1.26 24.31
C ASP A 187 -10.62 2.08 25.32
N LYS A 188 -10.94 3.37 25.47
CA LYS A 188 -10.27 4.29 26.41
C LYS A 188 -10.35 3.80 27.86
N PHE A 189 -11.52 3.30 28.29
CA PHE A 189 -11.74 2.77 29.65
C PHE A 189 -11.63 1.24 29.75
N ASP A 190 -11.12 0.57 28.72
CA ASP A 190 -10.85 -0.87 28.66
C ASP A 190 -12.06 -1.76 29.06
N VAL A 191 -13.24 -1.42 28.58
CA VAL A 191 -14.49 -2.17 28.82
C VAL A 191 -14.73 -3.16 27.67
N VAL A 192 -14.03 -4.28 27.71
CA VAL A 192 -14.00 -5.30 26.64
C VAL A 192 -15.41 -5.78 26.20
N SER A 193 -16.31 -5.99 27.17
CA SER A 193 -17.68 -6.42 26.86
C SER A 193 -18.46 -5.39 26.05
N CYS A 194 -18.20 -4.10 26.26
CA CYS A 194 -18.83 -3.01 25.51
C CYS A 194 -18.23 -2.89 24.10
N ILE A 195 -16.91 -3.02 23.96
CA ILE A 195 -16.21 -3.06 22.66
C ILE A 195 -16.83 -4.13 21.76
N ARG A 196 -16.98 -5.35 22.29
CA ARG A 196 -17.59 -6.47 21.58
C ARG A 196 -19.05 -6.18 21.20
N HIS A 197 -19.84 -5.63 22.12
CA HIS A 197 -21.24 -5.33 21.87
C HIS A 197 -21.41 -4.26 20.79
N CYS A 198 -20.64 -3.17 20.86
CA CYS A 198 -20.63 -2.11 19.83
C CYS A 198 -20.19 -2.66 18.48
N SER A 199 -19.15 -3.52 18.43
CA SER A 199 -18.68 -4.13 17.19
C SER A 199 -19.76 -5.00 16.51
N VAL A 200 -20.48 -5.80 17.30
CA VAL A 200 -21.60 -6.63 16.80
C VAL A 200 -22.76 -5.75 16.34
N LEU A 201 -23.13 -4.73 17.10
CA LEU A 201 -24.20 -3.81 16.72
C LEU A 201 -23.87 -3.08 15.42
N LEU A 202 -22.68 -2.50 15.28
CA LEU A 202 -22.26 -1.80 14.05
C LEU A 202 -22.26 -2.71 12.82
N ARG A 203 -22.04 -4.01 13.00
CA ARG A 203 -22.10 -5.00 11.93
C ARG A 203 -23.52 -5.42 11.57
N ASP A 204 -24.40 -5.56 12.57
CA ASP A 204 -25.71 -6.20 12.40
C ASP A 204 -26.87 -5.20 12.25
N SER A 205 -26.74 -3.98 12.79
CA SER A 205 -27.83 -2.98 12.82
C SER A 205 -27.98 -2.17 11.53
N SER A 206 -26.95 -2.13 10.69
CA SER A 206 -26.94 -1.40 9.43
C SER A 206 -26.30 -2.26 8.33
N PRO A 207 -26.86 -2.30 7.11
CA PRO A 207 -26.14 -2.88 5.99
C PRO A 207 -24.82 -2.12 5.83
N MET A 208 -23.70 -2.85 5.79
CA MET A 208 -22.36 -2.28 5.64
C MET A 208 -22.28 -1.49 4.33
N THR A 209 -22.38 -0.16 4.42
CA THR A 209 -22.22 0.76 3.29
C THR A 209 -20.74 1.05 3.05
N GLU A 210 -20.42 1.63 1.89
CA GLU A 210 -19.06 2.02 1.57
C GLU A 210 -18.50 3.07 2.55
N GLU A 211 -19.30 4.07 2.91
CA GLU A 211 -18.92 5.14 3.83
C GLU A 211 -18.66 4.61 5.24
N SER A 212 -19.49 3.68 5.72
CA SER A 212 -19.29 3.03 7.02
C SER A 212 -18.06 2.12 7.02
N ALA A 213 -17.86 1.31 5.97
CA ALA A 213 -16.67 0.48 5.83
C ALA A 213 -15.37 1.31 5.85
N SER A 214 -15.36 2.45 5.15
CA SER A 214 -14.23 3.37 5.18
C SER A 214 -13.98 3.96 6.58
N THR A 215 -15.04 4.31 7.28
CA THR A 215 -14.95 4.86 8.64
C THR A 215 -14.37 3.82 9.60
N TYR A 216 -14.81 2.56 9.52
CA TYR A 216 -14.34 1.49 10.40
C TYR A 216 -12.88 1.11 10.14
N LEU A 217 -12.44 1.14 8.88
CA LEU A 217 -11.02 0.90 8.54
C LEU A 217 -10.10 2.04 8.97
N GLY A 218 -10.64 3.25 9.18
CA GLY A 218 -9.93 4.42 9.68
C GLY A 218 -9.96 4.62 11.19
N LEU A 219 -10.43 3.64 11.96
CA LEU A 219 -10.38 3.71 13.42
C LEU A 219 -8.94 3.72 13.95
N PRO A 220 -8.68 4.29 15.14
CA PRO A 220 -7.35 4.30 15.73
C PRO A 220 -6.75 2.90 15.92
N HIS A 221 -5.42 2.80 15.83
CA HIS A 221 -4.71 1.52 15.95
C HIS A 221 -4.98 0.77 17.26
N SER A 222 -5.27 1.49 18.36
CA SER A 222 -5.62 0.87 19.65
C SER A 222 -6.89 0.01 19.53
N VAL A 223 -7.89 0.52 18.81
CA VAL A 223 -9.17 -0.15 18.57
C VAL A 223 -9.00 -1.26 17.54
N LEU A 224 -8.28 -1.00 16.43
CA LEU A 224 -8.05 -1.99 15.37
C LEU A 224 -7.25 -3.21 15.84
N ALA A 225 -6.43 -3.06 16.88
CA ALA A 225 -5.65 -4.15 17.45
C ALA A 225 -6.47 -5.10 18.36
N ARG A 226 -7.71 -4.72 18.74
CA ARG A 226 -8.57 -5.53 19.61
C ARG A 226 -9.17 -6.71 18.85
N GLU A 227 -9.13 -7.90 19.45
CA GLU A 227 -9.71 -9.11 18.84
C GLU A 227 -11.22 -9.00 18.69
N GLU A 228 -11.88 -8.26 19.57
CA GLU A 228 -13.33 -8.08 19.60
C GLU A 228 -13.87 -7.29 18.39
N VAL A 229 -13.04 -6.41 17.82
CA VAL A 229 -13.42 -5.55 16.68
C VAL A 229 -13.10 -6.22 15.34
N ARG A 230 -12.28 -7.29 15.35
CA ARG A 230 -11.84 -8.01 14.16
C ARG A 230 -12.98 -8.42 13.22
N PRO A 231 -14.12 -8.95 13.68
CA PRO A 231 -15.22 -9.33 12.78
C PRO A 231 -15.81 -8.14 12.01
N LEU A 232 -15.88 -6.96 12.63
CA LEU A 232 -16.34 -5.73 11.98
C LEU A 232 -15.35 -5.27 10.91
N ILE A 233 -14.05 -5.32 11.22
CA ILE A 233 -12.99 -4.94 10.29
C ILE A 233 -12.91 -5.90 9.11
N ASP A 234 -13.06 -7.20 9.34
CA ASP A 234 -13.04 -8.19 8.27
C ASP A 234 -14.25 -8.02 7.33
N ALA A 235 -15.44 -7.74 7.87
CA ALA A 235 -16.62 -7.38 7.06
C ALA A 235 -16.41 -6.09 6.25
N ALA A 236 -15.82 -5.04 6.85
CA ALA A 236 -15.49 -3.81 6.15
C ALA A 236 -14.47 -4.05 5.01
N LYS A 237 -13.44 -4.88 5.27
CA LYS A 237 -12.47 -5.29 4.24
C LYS A 237 -13.11 -6.06 3.10
N GLU A 238 -14.08 -6.93 3.37
CA GLU A 238 -14.78 -7.68 2.32
C GLU A 238 -15.58 -6.75 1.40
N VAL A 239 -16.32 -5.80 1.94
CA VAL A 239 -17.08 -4.80 1.16
C VAL A 239 -16.16 -3.97 0.28
N VAL A 240 -15.05 -3.48 0.85
CA VAL A 240 -14.03 -2.71 0.12
C VAL A 240 -13.35 -3.56 -0.95
N SER A 241 -13.00 -4.80 -0.63
CA SER A 241 -12.37 -5.73 -1.57
C SER A 241 -13.30 -6.10 -2.73
N ALA A 242 -14.60 -6.26 -2.45
CA ALA A 242 -15.62 -6.53 -3.46
C ALA A 242 -15.78 -5.35 -4.41
N ARG A 243 -15.79 -4.11 -3.90
CA ARG A 243 -15.83 -2.88 -4.71
C ARG A 243 -14.65 -2.78 -5.68
N PHE A 244 -13.47 -3.14 -5.20
CA PHE A 244 -12.26 -3.05 -6.00
C PHE A 244 -12.04 -4.21 -6.99
N LYS A 245 -12.93 -5.22 -7.03
CA LYS A 245 -12.89 -6.26 -8.08
C LYS A 245 -13.46 -5.67 -9.38
N GLY A 246 -12.56 -5.33 -10.31
CA GLY A 246 -12.95 -4.84 -11.65
C GLY A 246 -12.80 -3.34 -11.86
N VAL A 247 -12.00 -2.63 -11.04
CA VAL A 247 -11.67 -1.22 -11.31
C VAL A 247 -10.93 -1.12 -12.64
N THR A 248 -11.59 -0.50 -13.62
CA THR A 248 -11.01 -0.23 -14.95
C THR A 248 -10.49 1.19 -15.10
N ASP A 249 -11.04 2.14 -14.34
CA ASP A 249 -10.63 3.54 -14.30
C ASP A 249 -10.20 3.93 -12.88
N LEU A 250 -8.89 4.06 -12.68
CA LEU A 250 -8.30 4.34 -11.38
C LEU A 250 -8.60 5.78 -10.92
N ARG A 251 -8.65 6.75 -11.85
CA ARG A 251 -8.74 8.18 -11.50
C ARG A 251 -10.10 8.53 -10.89
N SER A 252 -11.17 8.15 -11.57
CA SER A 252 -12.53 8.45 -11.12
C SER A 252 -12.89 7.77 -9.79
N GLU A 253 -12.35 6.57 -9.56
CA GLU A 253 -12.52 5.85 -8.30
C GLU A 253 -11.71 6.49 -7.16
N MET A 254 -10.45 6.84 -7.40
CA MET A 254 -9.61 7.50 -6.39
C MET A 254 -10.18 8.84 -5.94
N ALA A 255 -10.74 9.65 -6.84
CA ALA A 255 -11.30 10.97 -6.51
C ALA A 255 -12.34 10.92 -5.37
N LYS A 256 -13.10 9.82 -5.27
CA LYS A 256 -14.15 9.63 -4.26
C LYS A 256 -13.64 9.05 -2.94
N LEU A 257 -12.42 8.50 -2.94
CA LEU A 257 -11.89 7.73 -1.83
C LEU A 257 -11.11 8.60 -0.81
N PRO A 258 -11.20 8.27 0.49
CA PRO A 258 -10.30 8.79 1.51
C PRO A 258 -8.93 8.11 1.44
N LEU A 259 -7.92 8.74 2.05
CA LEU A 259 -6.51 8.33 2.00
C LEU A 259 -6.29 6.83 2.28
N LEU A 260 -6.92 6.32 3.33
CA LEU A 260 -6.72 4.95 3.79
C LEU A 260 -7.20 3.90 2.78
N LEU A 261 -8.28 4.19 2.06
CA LEU A 261 -8.77 3.32 0.98
C LEU A 261 -7.91 3.46 -0.28
N VAL A 262 -7.35 4.63 -0.55
CA VAL A 262 -6.37 4.82 -1.64
C VAL A 262 -5.10 4.02 -1.37
N GLU A 263 -4.58 4.04 -0.14
CA GLU A 263 -3.42 3.24 0.25
C GLU A 263 -3.69 1.73 0.09
N ALA A 264 -4.83 1.26 0.58
CA ALA A 264 -5.24 -0.13 0.45
C ALA A 264 -5.41 -0.56 -1.02
N LEU A 265 -5.97 0.33 -1.86
CA LEU A 265 -6.09 0.12 -3.28
C LEU A 265 -4.71 -0.04 -3.92
N LEU A 266 -3.82 0.93 -3.71
CA LEU A 266 -2.47 0.94 -4.28
C LEU A 266 -1.61 -0.22 -3.78
N TRP A 267 -1.92 -0.86 -2.66
CA TRP A 267 -1.18 -2.03 -2.19
C TRP A 267 -1.41 -3.29 -3.03
N ARG A 268 -2.52 -3.38 -3.79
CA ARG A 268 -2.89 -4.57 -4.57
C ARG A 268 -2.05 -4.79 -5.84
N ASP A 269 -1.72 -6.05 -6.11
CA ASP A 269 -1.00 -6.46 -7.33
C ASP A 269 -1.92 -6.71 -8.53
N ASP A 270 -3.16 -7.10 -8.27
CA ASP A 270 -4.12 -7.57 -9.28
C ASP A 270 -4.93 -6.44 -9.94
N LEU A 271 -4.53 -5.19 -9.71
CA LEU A 271 -5.12 -4.02 -10.36
C LEU A 271 -4.78 -3.99 -11.86
N SER A 272 -5.82 -4.00 -12.69
CA SER A 272 -5.70 -3.89 -14.16
C SER A 272 -5.52 -2.43 -14.58
N ILE A 273 -4.29 -1.92 -14.44
CA ILE A 273 -3.92 -0.53 -14.78
C ILE A 273 -3.08 -0.54 -16.06
N ALA A 274 -3.08 0.56 -16.83
CA ALA A 274 -2.31 0.60 -18.06
C ALA A 274 -0.79 0.59 -17.79
N SER A 275 -0.31 1.48 -16.93
CA SER A 275 1.10 1.55 -16.50
C SER A 275 1.22 2.13 -15.09
N GLU A 276 2.37 1.96 -14.44
CA GLU A 276 2.62 2.60 -13.13
C GLU A 276 2.73 4.14 -13.27
N ASP A 277 2.99 4.65 -14.48
CA ASP A 277 3.00 6.10 -14.74
C ASP A 277 1.61 6.72 -14.52
N GLU A 278 0.54 6.03 -14.93
CA GLU A 278 -0.84 6.46 -14.68
C GLU A 278 -1.17 6.46 -13.18
N VAL A 279 -0.60 5.52 -12.42
CA VAL A 279 -0.78 5.44 -10.97
C VAL A 279 -0.19 6.68 -10.31
N TYR A 280 1.04 7.03 -10.68
CA TYR A 280 1.69 8.23 -10.16
C TYR A 280 0.88 9.49 -10.50
N ASP A 281 0.42 9.63 -11.74
CA ASP A 281 -0.37 10.79 -12.15
C ASP A 281 -1.72 10.87 -11.44
N ALA A 282 -2.39 9.73 -11.25
CA ALA A 282 -3.65 9.66 -10.49
C ALA A 282 -3.46 10.05 -9.02
N ILE A 283 -2.35 9.63 -8.39
CA ILE A 283 -2.01 10.01 -7.02
C ILE A 283 -1.74 11.51 -6.90
N ILE A 284 -0.97 12.09 -7.82
CA ILE A 284 -0.66 13.52 -7.79
C ILE A 284 -1.92 14.36 -8.01
N GLU A 285 -2.80 13.96 -8.93
CA GLU A 285 -4.09 14.62 -9.17
C GLU A 285 -5.00 14.53 -7.94
N TRP A 286 -5.18 13.33 -7.40
CA TRP A 286 -5.97 13.09 -6.18
C TRP A 286 -5.46 13.92 -5.00
N ALA A 287 -4.14 13.95 -4.78
CA ALA A 287 -3.55 14.68 -3.67
C ALA A 287 -3.71 16.20 -3.83
N ARG A 288 -3.70 16.73 -5.06
CA ARG A 288 -3.97 18.14 -5.33
C ARG A 288 -5.42 18.52 -5.06
N GLU A 289 -6.36 17.63 -5.38
CA GLU A 289 -7.79 17.85 -5.17
C GLU A 289 -8.18 17.76 -3.69
N LYS A 290 -7.70 16.74 -2.97
CA LYS A 290 -8.01 16.53 -1.55
C LYS A 290 -7.22 17.43 -0.59
N TYR A 291 -5.99 17.79 -0.96
CA TYR A 291 -5.09 18.57 -0.10
C TYR A 291 -4.53 19.78 -0.87
N PRO A 292 -5.28 20.90 -0.88
CA PRO A 292 -4.84 22.14 -1.52
C PRO A 292 -3.55 22.69 -0.89
N GLU A 293 -3.42 22.52 0.44
CA GLU A 293 -2.26 22.95 1.21
C GLU A 293 -1.00 22.15 0.87
N ARG A 294 0.09 22.88 0.59
CA ARG A 294 1.33 22.28 0.07
C ARG A 294 2.05 21.41 1.11
N GLU A 295 2.03 21.80 2.37
CA GLU A 295 2.75 21.09 3.44
C GLU A 295 2.08 19.77 3.77
N GLU A 296 0.76 19.79 3.97
CA GLU A 296 0.00 18.58 4.22
C GLU A 296 0.06 17.61 3.03
N ARG A 297 -0.05 18.13 1.80
CA ARG A 297 0.10 17.32 0.59
C ARG A 297 1.47 16.64 0.52
N ARG A 298 2.56 17.35 0.85
CA ARG A 298 3.92 16.79 0.88
C ARG A 298 4.05 15.71 1.95
N ARG A 299 3.47 15.93 3.14
CA ARG A 299 3.49 14.98 4.25
C ARG A 299 2.85 13.65 3.84
N ILE A 300 1.64 13.71 3.30
CA ILE A 300 0.86 12.52 2.90
C ILE A 300 1.53 11.76 1.74
N LEU A 301 1.99 12.50 0.72
CA LEU A 301 2.67 11.88 -0.42
C LEU A 301 3.99 11.23 0.00
N GLY A 302 4.76 11.90 0.87
CA GLY A 302 6.08 11.43 1.32
C GLY A 302 6.04 10.29 2.32
N SER A 303 5.06 10.25 3.23
CA SER A 303 5.00 9.23 4.29
C SER A 303 4.59 7.86 3.75
N ASN A 304 3.52 7.81 2.95
CA ASN A 304 2.83 6.56 2.64
C ASN A 304 2.68 6.30 1.14
N LEU A 305 2.27 7.30 0.36
CA LEU A 305 1.87 7.07 -1.04
C LEU A 305 3.05 6.90 -2.00
N ALA A 306 4.15 7.64 -1.82
CA ALA A 306 5.32 7.56 -2.69
C ALA A 306 5.95 6.15 -2.71
N ARG A 307 5.90 5.45 -1.57
CA ARG A 307 6.43 4.08 -1.44
C ARG A 307 5.52 3.03 -2.08
N LEU A 308 4.22 3.31 -2.16
CA LEU A 308 3.24 2.43 -2.80
C LEU A 308 3.30 2.50 -4.34
N VAL A 309 3.93 3.54 -4.89
CA VAL A 309 4.23 3.64 -6.32
C VAL A 309 5.44 2.77 -6.64
N ARG A 310 5.25 1.79 -7.53
CA ARG A 310 6.30 0.84 -7.93
C ARG A 310 7.20 1.47 -8.99
N MET A 311 7.99 2.47 -8.58
CA MET A 311 8.92 3.21 -9.45
C MET A 311 9.83 2.32 -10.34
N PRO A 312 10.27 1.11 -9.91
CA PRO A 312 11.01 0.20 -10.79
C PRO A 312 10.28 -0.19 -12.09
N HIS A 313 8.95 -0.10 -12.11
CA HIS A 313 8.10 -0.42 -13.27
C HIS A 313 7.62 0.81 -14.06
N MET A 314 7.98 2.03 -13.64
CA MET A 314 7.67 3.28 -14.35
C MET A 314 8.56 3.48 -15.59
N SER A 315 8.17 4.35 -16.51
CA SER A 315 9.00 4.73 -17.65
C SER A 315 10.18 5.62 -17.23
N TRP A 316 11.27 5.58 -18.01
CA TRP A 316 12.45 6.41 -17.73
C TRP A 316 12.12 7.91 -17.84
N GLU A 317 11.21 8.28 -18.75
CA GLU A 317 10.76 9.65 -18.96
C GLU A 317 10.03 10.16 -17.73
N LYS A 318 9.14 9.33 -17.18
CA LYS A 318 8.40 9.67 -15.98
C LYS A 318 9.32 9.80 -14.77
N LEU A 319 10.26 8.86 -14.59
CA LEU A 319 11.27 8.98 -13.51
C LEU A 319 12.09 10.28 -13.67
N ARG A 320 12.48 10.64 -14.89
CA ARG A 320 13.20 11.90 -15.16
C ARG A 320 12.33 13.14 -14.91
N GLU A 321 11.05 13.09 -15.26
CA GLU A 321 10.08 14.14 -14.98
C GLU A 321 9.93 14.34 -13.47
N ILE A 322 9.78 13.25 -12.71
CA ILE A 322 9.62 13.26 -11.25
C ILE A 322 10.82 13.90 -10.55
N VAL A 323 12.04 13.57 -10.97
CA VAL A 323 13.27 14.18 -10.41
C VAL A 323 13.35 15.67 -10.70
N LYS A 324 12.87 16.12 -11.88
CA LYS A 324 12.82 17.55 -12.23
C LYS A 324 11.70 18.28 -11.50
N CYS A 325 10.54 17.66 -11.39
CA CYS A 325 9.31 18.19 -10.80
C CYS A 325 9.23 17.85 -9.30
N GLY A 326 10.26 18.20 -8.53
CA GLY A 326 10.38 17.91 -7.09
C GLY A 326 9.56 18.82 -6.17
N ASP A 327 8.40 19.32 -6.61
CA ASP A 327 7.59 20.26 -5.82
C ASP A 327 6.56 19.58 -4.90
N ASN A 328 6.16 18.35 -5.22
CA ASN A 328 5.06 17.63 -4.56
C ASN A 328 5.52 16.62 -3.49
N ILE A 329 6.74 16.09 -3.59
CA ILE A 329 7.30 15.07 -2.70
C ILE A 329 8.69 15.55 -2.28
N ASP A 330 9.15 15.14 -1.10
CA ASP A 330 10.53 15.38 -0.68
C ASP A 330 11.52 14.85 -1.72
N LYS A 331 12.48 15.70 -2.11
CA LYS A 331 13.47 15.38 -3.13
C LYS A 331 14.37 14.24 -2.68
N GLU A 332 14.70 14.16 -1.40
CA GLU A 332 15.60 13.10 -0.89
C GLU A 332 14.96 11.72 -1.03
N LEU A 333 13.70 11.59 -0.58
CA LEU A 333 12.93 10.34 -0.69
C LEU A 333 12.69 9.93 -2.15
N VAL A 334 12.39 10.89 -3.01
CA VAL A 334 12.21 10.64 -4.45
C VAL A 334 13.51 10.17 -5.09
N LEU A 335 14.63 10.82 -4.78
CA LEU A 335 15.93 10.45 -5.34
C LEU A 335 16.35 9.05 -4.91
N GLU A 336 16.15 8.69 -3.64
CA GLU A 336 16.41 7.34 -3.14
C GLU A 336 15.59 6.30 -3.90
N ALA A 337 14.26 6.49 -3.98
CA ALA A 337 13.37 5.57 -4.70
C ALA A 337 13.70 5.47 -6.20
N VAL A 338 14.08 6.59 -6.85
CA VAL A 338 14.46 6.60 -8.26
C VAL A 338 15.79 5.88 -8.47
N ILE A 339 16.78 6.06 -7.58
CA ILE A 339 18.06 5.37 -7.65
C ILE A 339 17.85 3.85 -7.54
N ASP A 340 17.05 3.40 -6.59
CA ASP A 340 16.68 1.99 -6.43
C ASP A 340 15.96 1.43 -7.66
N ALA A 341 15.02 2.19 -8.21
CA ALA A 341 14.34 1.84 -9.45
C ALA A 341 15.31 1.72 -10.63
N LEU A 342 16.31 2.61 -10.74
CA LEU A 342 17.33 2.55 -11.79
C LEU A 342 18.26 1.35 -11.62
N PHE A 343 18.71 1.04 -10.40
CA PHE A 343 19.50 -0.16 -10.13
C PHE A 343 18.73 -1.44 -10.46
N PHE A 344 17.44 -1.49 -10.13
CA PHE A 344 16.58 -2.62 -10.50
C PHE A 344 16.46 -2.78 -12.03
N LYS A 345 16.28 -1.68 -12.76
CA LYS A 345 16.21 -1.68 -14.23
C LYS A 345 17.54 -2.03 -14.90
N ALA A 346 18.66 -1.60 -14.31
CA ALA A 346 20.01 -1.87 -14.80
C ALA A 346 20.51 -3.29 -14.45
N ALA A 347 19.81 -4.01 -13.58
CA ALA A 347 20.20 -5.34 -13.14
C ALA A 347 20.36 -6.31 -14.34
N PRO A 348 21.56 -6.86 -14.58
CA PRO A 348 21.91 -7.51 -15.85
C PRO A 348 21.29 -8.90 -16.04
N ASN A 349 20.73 -9.53 -15.00
CA ASN A 349 20.11 -10.84 -15.09
C ASN A 349 18.77 -10.92 -14.35
N SER A 350 17.84 -11.73 -14.89
CA SER A 350 16.52 -11.95 -14.28
C SER A 350 16.59 -12.58 -12.89
N HIS A 351 17.73 -13.18 -12.51
CA HIS A 351 17.94 -13.75 -11.18
C HIS A 351 18.13 -12.67 -10.11
N MET A 352 18.94 -11.63 -10.36
CA MET A 352 19.12 -10.52 -9.41
C MET A 352 17.82 -9.76 -9.21
N GLN A 353 17.05 -9.54 -10.28
CA GLN A 353 15.70 -8.94 -10.17
C GLN A 353 14.77 -9.82 -9.32
N ARG A 354 14.76 -11.14 -9.52
CA ARG A 354 13.99 -12.06 -8.67
C ARG A 354 14.48 -12.07 -7.22
N SER A 355 15.79 -11.96 -6.99
CA SER A 355 16.35 -11.90 -5.65
C SER A 355 15.93 -10.62 -4.93
N LEU A 356 15.90 -9.47 -5.61
CA LEU A 356 15.41 -8.21 -5.05
C LEU A 356 13.91 -8.27 -4.74
N VAL A 357 13.12 -8.85 -5.66
CA VAL A 357 11.69 -9.07 -5.44
C VAL A 357 11.42 -10.00 -4.25
N ASN A 358 12.21 -11.06 -4.08
CA ASN A 358 12.03 -12.03 -2.99
C ASN A 358 12.62 -11.58 -1.65
N ALA A 359 13.65 -10.73 -1.68
CA ALA A 359 14.30 -10.22 -0.46
C ALA A 359 13.58 -8.99 0.10
N ALA A 360 12.83 -8.25 -0.72
CA ALA A 360 12.06 -7.12 -0.26
C ALA A 360 10.76 -7.59 0.42
N SER A 361 10.60 -7.24 1.70
CA SER A 361 9.28 -7.26 2.36
C SER A 361 8.33 -6.20 1.78
N ASP A 362 8.89 -5.24 1.03
CA ASP A 362 8.18 -4.14 0.40
C ASP A 362 7.76 -4.51 -1.05
N ARG A 363 6.53 -4.18 -1.43
CA ARG A 363 5.96 -4.48 -2.75
C ARG A 363 6.51 -3.59 -3.87
N PHE A 364 7.39 -2.66 -3.52
CA PHE A 364 8.03 -1.71 -4.43
C PHE A 364 8.59 -2.35 -5.73
N TYR A 365 9.18 -3.55 -5.64
CA TYR A 365 9.76 -4.25 -6.80
C TYR A 365 8.78 -5.19 -7.53
N VAL A 366 7.61 -5.48 -6.94
CA VAL A 366 6.63 -6.43 -7.47
C VAL A 366 5.83 -5.78 -8.59
N ALA A 367 5.79 -6.40 -9.77
CA ALA A 367 4.98 -5.89 -10.89
C ALA A 367 3.47 -6.06 -10.62
N ARG A 368 2.65 -5.06 -10.96
CA ARG A 368 1.18 -5.21 -11.03
C ARG A 368 0.76 -5.94 -12.31
N SER A 369 -0.53 -6.24 -12.40
CA SER A 369 -1.22 -6.68 -13.62
C SER A 369 -1.34 -5.56 -14.68
N TYR A 370 -0.21 -5.09 -15.20
CA TYR A 370 -0.17 -4.03 -16.21
C TYR A 370 -0.79 -4.45 -17.55
N ARG A 371 -1.63 -3.59 -18.15
CA ARG A 371 -2.15 -3.78 -19.51
C ARG A 371 -1.06 -3.54 -20.56
N HIS A 372 -0.16 -2.56 -20.33
CA HIS A 372 0.99 -2.32 -21.19
C HIS A 372 2.20 -3.14 -20.76
N ARG A 373 2.71 -3.98 -21.65
CA ARG A 373 3.81 -4.90 -21.37
C ARG A 373 5.17 -4.24 -21.53
N PRO A 374 6.10 -4.41 -20.57
CA PRO A 374 7.42 -3.83 -20.67
C PRO A 374 8.18 -4.39 -21.87
N VAL A 375 8.95 -3.52 -22.53
CA VAL A 375 9.82 -3.88 -23.65
C VAL A 375 11.26 -3.58 -23.31
N LYS A 376 12.18 -4.40 -23.81
CA LYS A 376 13.62 -4.11 -23.76
C LYS A 376 14.05 -3.57 -25.11
N VAL A 377 14.61 -2.37 -25.11
CA VAL A 377 15.01 -1.67 -26.33
C VAL A 377 16.52 -1.50 -26.31
N VAL A 378 17.17 -1.89 -27.39
CA VAL A 378 18.60 -1.75 -27.60
C VAL A 378 18.80 -0.88 -28.84
N GLU A 379 19.32 0.32 -28.66
CA GLU A 379 19.67 1.20 -29.77
C GLU A 379 21.10 0.95 -30.22
N LEU A 380 21.29 0.82 -31.54
CA LEU A 380 22.58 0.56 -32.17
C LEU A 380 22.86 1.62 -33.22
N GLU A 381 23.98 2.33 -33.08
CA GLU A 381 24.35 3.40 -34.01
C GLU A 381 25.05 2.88 -35.28
N ARG A 382 25.77 1.77 -35.16
CA ARG A 382 26.56 1.15 -36.23
C ARG A 382 26.14 -0.31 -36.44
N PRO A 383 26.18 -0.85 -37.69
CA PRO A 383 26.65 -0.23 -38.93
C PRO A 383 25.64 0.75 -39.57
N ARG A 384 24.37 0.69 -39.17
CA ARG A 384 23.33 1.68 -39.48
C ARG A 384 22.57 1.99 -38.20
N PRO A 385 21.98 3.18 -38.04
CA PRO A 385 21.10 3.44 -36.93
C PRO A 385 19.88 2.53 -36.96
N HIS A 386 19.75 1.65 -35.98
CA HIS A 386 18.58 0.81 -35.78
C HIS A 386 18.34 0.58 -34.29
N CYS A 387 17.11 0.25 -33.90
CA CYS A 387 16.79 -0.25 -32.58
C CYS A 387 16.28 -1.68 -32.65
N ILE A 388 16.59 -2.47 -31.63
CA ILE A 388 16.11 -3.83 -31.46
C ILE A 388 15.23 -3.86 -30.22
N VAL A 389 13.98 -4.25 -30.40
CA VAL A 389 12.96 -4.34 -29.37
C VAL A 389 12.68 -5.80 -29.07
N TYR A 390 12.78 -6.18 -27.81
CA TYR A 390 12.42 -7.50 -27.31
C TYR A 390 11.14 -7.41 -26.46
N LEU A 391 10.20 -8.31 -26.74
CA LEU A 391 8.95 -8.45 -26.01
C LEU A 391 8.71 -9.92 -25.69
N ASP A 392 8.55 -10.21 -24.39
CA ASP A 392 8.26 -11.55 -23.89
C ASP A 392 6.83 -11.60 -23.34
N LEU A 393 6.03 -12.57 -23.78
CA LEU A 393 4.64 -12.77 -23.33
C LEU A 393 4.42 -14.21 -22.90
N LYS A 394 3.72 -14.43 -21.78
CA LYS A 394 3.39 -15.80 -21.35
C LYS A 394 2.25 -16.37 -22.18
N ARG A 395 2.30 -17.67 -22.49
CA ARG A 395 1.22 -18.38 -23.19
C ARG A 395 -0.12 -18.24 -22.49
N GLU A 396 -0.14 -18.34 -21.15
CA GLU A 396 -1.35 -18.20 -20.34
C GLU A 396 -1.99 -16.81 -20.44
N GLU A 397 -1.19 -15.77 -20.67
CA GLU A 397 -1.67 -14.40 -20.85
C GLU A 397 -2.30 -14.23 -22.23
N LEU A 398 -1.60 -14.66 -23.29
CA LEU A 398 -2.13 -14.65 -24.65
C LEU A 398 -3.36 -15.56 -24.79
N ALA A 399 -3.41 -16.66 -24.03
CA ALA A 399 -4.54 -17.57 -24.00
C ALA A 399 -5.83 -16.94 -23.45
N ARG A 400 -5.72 -15.92 -22.59
CA ARG A 400 -6.87 -15.28 -21.95
C ARG A 400 -7.49 -14.16 -22.76
N LEU A 401 -6.86 -13.75 -23.87
CA LEU A 401 -7.38 -12.67 -24.71
C LEU A 401 -8.71 -13.09 -25.33
N GLU A 402 -9.72 -12.24 -25.15
CA GLU A 402 -11.01 -12.40 -25.82
C GLU A 402 -10.97 -11.84 -27.26
N LEU A 403 -11.96 -12.23 -28.07
CA LEU A 403 -12.13 -11.70 -29.42
C LEU A 403 -12.26 -10.17 -29.34
N SER A 404 -11.36 -9.43 -30.00
CA SER A 404 -11.20 -7.96 -30.00
C SER A 404 -10.23 -7.38 -28.95
N GLU A 405 -9.71 -8.19 -28.03
CA GLU A 405 -8.66 -7.73 -27.13
C GLU A 405 -7.28 -7.73 -27.80
N SER A 406 -6.44 -6.79 -27.38
CA SER A 406 -5.05 -6.69 -27.83
C SER A 406 -4.14 -6.37 -26.65
N VAL A 407 -3.00 -7.06 -26.61
CA VAL A 407 -1.89 -6.75 -25.73
C VAL A 407 -1.08 -5.64 -26.36
N ARG A 408 -0.82 -4.58 -25.61
CA ARG A 408 0.03 -3.48 -26.05
C ARG A 408 1.35 -3.51 -25.30
N SER A 409 2.44 -3.12 -25.94
CA SER A 409 3.66 -2.80 -25.23
C SER A 409 3.56 -1.43 -24.54
N GLN A 410 4.50 -1.17 -23.64
CA GLN A 410 4.89 0.19 -23.27
C GLN A 410 5.45 0.94 -24.50
N LEU A 411 5.38 2.27 -24.45
CA LEU A 411 5.99 3.11 -25.46
C LEU A 411 7.51 2.96 -25.42
N PHE A 412 8.11 2.90 -26.60
CA PHE A 412 9.54 3.00 -26.78
C PHE A 412 9.86 4.05 -27.83
N TRP A 413 11.01 4.68 -27.66
CA TRP A 413 11.45 5.77 -28.50
C TRP A 413 12.58 5.31 -29.40
N PHE A 414 12.57 5.80 -30.64
CA PHE A 414 13.71 5.70 -31.53
C PHE A 414 13.75 6.92 -32.42
N ARG A 415 14.91 7.60 -32.49
CA ARG A 415 15.12 8.79 -33.34
C ARG A 415 14.06 9.90 -33.13
N ALA A 416 13.66 10.12 -31.88
CA ALA A 416 12.62 11.09 -31.48
C ALA A 416 11.19 10.77 -31.97
N HIS A 417 10.93 9.51 -32.32
CA HIS A 417 9.57 9.02 -32.60
C HIS A 417 9.18 7.98 -31.56
N ALA A 418 7.97 8.09 -31.00
CA ALA A 418 7.41 7.09 -30.13
C ALA A 418 6.73 5.94 -30.92
N PHE A 419 6.91 4.72 -30.44
CA PHE A 419 6.31 3.52 -31.02
C PHE A 419 5.74 2.62 -29.92
N HIS A 420 4.74 1.81 -30.27
CA HIS A 420 4.32 0.67 -29.46
C HIS A 420 3.96 -0.53 -30.35
N LEU A 421 4.09 -1.72 -29.78
CA LEU A 421 3.63 -2.97 -30.36
C LEU A 421 2.22 -3.26 -29.89
N SER A 422 1.37 -3.76 -30.78
CA SER A 422 0.01 -4.21 -30.49
C SER A 422 -0.16 -5.62 -31.05
N LEU A 423 -0.50 -6.57 -30.18
CA LEU A 423 -0.62 -7.99 -30.51
C LEU A 423 -2.03 -8.45 -30.15
N GLY A 424 -2.71 -9.16 -31.05
CA GLY A 424 -4.06 -9.62 -30.73
C GLY A 424 -4.77 -10.25 -31.92
N HIS A 425 -6.08 -10.40 -31.75
CA HIS A 425 -6.96 -10.92 -32.79
C HIS A 425 -7.08 -9.92 -33.94
N PHE A 426 -7.05 -10.43 -35.16
CA PHE A 426 -7.30 -9.64 -36.36
C PHE A 426 -8.14 -10.43 -37.36
N ASP A 427 -9.04 -9.73 -38.04
CA ASP A 427 -9.85 -10.27 -39.13
C ASP A 427 -9.35 -9.68 -40.45
N THR A 428 -9.01 -10.56 -41.39
CA THR A 428 -8.68 -10.18 -42.76
C THR A 428 -9.90 -10.40 -43.66
N ALA A 429 -9.87 -9.90 -44.89
CA ALA A 429 -10.93 -10.15 -45.86
C ALA A 429 -11.11 -11.64 -46.23
N ARG A 430 -10.11 -12.49 -45.97
CA ARG A 430 -10.11 -13.93 -46.33
C ARG A 430 -10.22 -14.83 -45.10
N ASP A 431 -9.47 -14.52 -44.06
CA ASP A 431 -9.38 -15.30 -42.82
C ASP A 431 -9.87 -14.48 -41.63
N LYS A 432 -10.77 -15.07 -40.85
CA LYS A 432 -11.22 -14.52 -39.56
C LYS A 432 -10.40 -15.13 -38.43
N ASN A 433 -10.19 -14.36 -37.37
CA ASN A 433 -9.58 -14.80 -36.13
C ASN A 433 -8.12 -15.28 -36.32
N VAL A 434 -7.30 -14.44 -36.95
CA VAL A 434 -5.85 -14.66 -37.05
C VAL A 434 -5.13 -13.89 -35.94
N PHE A 435 -4.01 -14.45 -35.47
CA PHE A 435 -3.06 -13.69 -34.66
C PHE A 435 -2.39 -12.64 -35.56
N ALA A 436 -2.12 -11.45 -35.02
CA ALA A 436 -1.38 -10.43 -35.75
C ALA A 436 -0.60 -9.53 -34.78
N VAL A 437 0.52 -9.01 -35.28
CA VAL A 437 1.42 -8.12 -34.56
C VAL A 437 1.53 -6.83 -35.37
N PHE A 438 1.23 -5.71 -34.73
CA PHE A 438 1.22 -4.38 -35.32
C PHE A 438 2.23 -3.48 -34.63
N LEU A 439 2.86 -2.62 -35.42
CA LEU A 439 3.72 -1.56 -34.95
C LEU A 439 2.96 -0.27 -35.20
N CYS A 440 2.85 0.54 -34.15
CA CYS A 440 1.95 1.67 -34.11
C CYS A 440 2.72 2.90 -33.65
N MET A 441 2.56 4.01 -34.36
CA MET A 441 2.93 5.33 -33.84
C MET A 441 1.70 5.99 -33.19
N PRO A 442 1.81 6.46 -31.93
CA PRO A 442 0.71 7.18 -31.27
C PRO A 442 0.39 8.50 -31.99
N LYS A 443 -0.83 9.00 -31.79
CA LYS A 443 -1.26 10.31 -32.31
C LYS A 443 -0.80 11.42 -31.37
N GLY A 444 -0.30 12.53 -31.90
CA GLY A 444 0.07 13.75 -31.17
C GLY A 444 1.57 13.99 -30.99
N ASP A 445 2.45 13.20 -31.62
CA ASP A 445 3.90 13.27 -31.40
C ASP A 445 4.61 14.27 -32.35
N GLY A 446 3.86 14.94 -33.23
CA GLY A 446 4.43 15.91 -34.21
C GLY A 446 5.39 15.25 -35.21
N ALA A 447 5.35 13.93 -35.32
CA ALA A 447 6.25 13.11 -36.11
C ALA A 447 6.03 13.35 -37.62
N VAL A 448 7.08 13.82 -38.30
CA VAL A 448 7.10 13.85 -39.77
C VAL A 448 7.13 12.40 -40.28
N GLY A 449 6.19 12.06 -41.17
CA GLY A 449 6.13 10.73 -41.78
C GLY A 449 7.46 10.36 -42.44
N GLY A 450 7.85 9.09 -42.31
CA GLY A 450 9.13 8.59 -42.81
C GLY A 450 9.02 7.16 -43.33
N LYS A 451 10.00 6.74 -44.13
CA LYS A 451 10.15 5.33 -44.54
C LYS A 451 11.01 4.60 -43.52
N TRP A 452 10.48 3.48 -43.05
CA TRP A 452 11.12 2.68 -42.02
C TRP A 452 11.27 1.25 -42.53
N ARG A 453 12.41 0.65 -42.22
CA ARG A 453 12.63 -0.78 -42.39
C ARG A 453 12.36 -1.45 -41.05
N SER A 454 11.40 -2.36 -41.06
CA SER A 454 11.13 -3.22 -39.93
C SER A 454 11.50 -4.66 -40.27
N GLU A 455 12.15 -5.34 -39.35
CA GLU A 455 12.44 -6.75 -39.42
C GLU A 455 11.90 -7.42 -38.17
N SER A 456 11.14 -8.49 -38.35
CA SER A 456 10.54 -9.24 -37.25
C SER A 456 11.05 -10.66 -37.24
N THR A 457 11.32 -11.16 -36.04
CA THR A 457 11.80 -12.53 -35.82
C THR A 457 11.22 -13.10 -34.53
N VAL A 458 11.03 -14.42 -34.50
CA VAL A 458 10.48 -15.15 -33.34
C VAL A 458 11.44 -16.24 -32.94
N ARG A 459 11.56 -16.49 -31.64
CA ARG A 459 12.25 -17.69 -31.18
C ARG A 459 11.34 -18.90 -31.32
N MET A 460 11.71 -19.82 -32.21
CA MET A 460 10.92 -21.02 -32.54
C MET A 460 11.50 -22.31 -31.97
N THR A 461 12.74 -22.29 -31.49
CA THR A 461 13.46 -23.46 -30.99
C THR A 461 14.05 -23.21 -29.60
N CYS A 462 14.14 -24.27 -28.79
CA CYS A 462 14.76 -24.21 -27.46
C CYS A 462 16.27 -23.92 -27.52
N GLY A 463 16.90 -24.02 -28.70
CA GLY A 463 18.30 -23.65 -28.94
C GLY A 463 18.59 -22.14 -28.92
N GLY A 464 17.56 -21.30 -28.76
CA GLY A 464 17.73 -19.85 -28.60
C GLY A 464 17.80 -19.07 -29.91
N GLU A 465 17.83 -19.75 -31.05
CA GLU A 465 17.91 -19.14 -32.38
C GLU A 465 16.59 -18.46 -32.76
N PHE A 466 16.70 -17.23 -33.28
CA PHE A 466 15.58 -16.51 -33.88
C PHE A 466 15.37 -17.02 -35.31
N GLY A 467 14.23 -17.67 -35.54
CA GLY A 467 13.81 -18.20 -36.84
C GLY A 467 12.66 -17.39 -37.44
N ASN A 468 12.27 -17.69 -38.68
CA ASN A 468 11.24 -16.97 -39.44
C ASN A 468 11.47 -15.45 -39.45
N LYS A 469 12.32 -15.02 -40.37
CA LYS A 469 12.66 -13.60 -40.58
C LYS A 469 11.84 -13.04 -41.73
N GLU A 470 11.17 -11.92 -41.48
CA GLU A 470 10.49 -11.15 -42.52
C GLU A 470 10.89 -9.69 -42.34
N THR A 471 11.37 -9.12 -43.44
CA THR A 471 11.71 -7.71 -43.54
C THR A 471 10.62 -7.02 -44.34
N VAL A 472 10.00 -6.00 -43.75
CA VAL A 472 8.97 -5.19 -44.38
C VAL A 472 9.41 -3.73 -44.35
N GLU A 473 9.41 -3.10 -45.52
CA GLU A 473 9.57 -1.66 -45.65
C GLU A 473 8.18 -1.01 -45.53
N CYS A 474 8.04 -0.15 -44.53
CA CYS A 474 6.79 0.45 -44.12
C CYS A 474 6.94 1.97 -44.14
N GLU A 475 5.99 2.65 -44.76
CA GLU A 475 5.83 4.08 -44.59
C GLU A 475 4.86 4.33 -43.44
N PHE A 476 5.31 5.05 -42.43
CA PHE A 476 4.49 5.31 -41.26
C PHE A 476 4.05 6.78 -41.27
N GLU A 477 2.74 6.96 -41.13
CA GLU A 477 2.12 8.25 -40.84
C GLU A 477 1.53 8.23 -39.43
N GLU A 478 1.39 9.41 -38.83
CA GLU A 478 0.85 9.60 -37.50
C GLU A 478 -0.51 8.91 -37.31
N GLY A 479 -0.64 8.09 -36.25
CA GLY A 479 -1.87 7.38 -35.93
C GLY A 479 -2.23 6.21 -36.85
N LYS A 480 -1.40 5.84 -37.83
CA LYS A 480 -1.60 4.61 -38.62
C LYS A 480 -1.02 3.39 -37.92
N LYS A 481 -1.81 2.31 -37.88
CA LYS A 481 -1.35 0.97 -37.50
C LYS A 481 -0.79 0.31 -38.74
N VAL A 482 0.50 -0.03 -38.74
CA VAL A 482 1.08 -0.78 -39.85
C VAL A 482 1.26 -2.22 -39.40
N MET A 483 0.61 -3.13 -40.13
CA MET A 483 0.88 -4.56 -40.00
C MET A 483 2.28 -4.80 -40.57
N PHE A 484 3.24 -5.08 -39.69
CA PHE A 484 4.65 -5.12 -40.08
C PHE A 484 5.20 -6.53 -40.27
N SER A 485 4.38 -7.57 -40.06
CA SER A 485 4.77 -8.93 -40.39
C SER A 485 3.59 -9.87 -40.64
N LYS A 486 3.68 -10.60 -41.76
CA LYS A 486 2.80 -11.70 -42.16
C LYS A 486 3.20 -13.03 -41.52
N ILE A 487 4.41 -13.16 -40.94
CA ILE A 487 4.83 -14.36 -40.19
C ILE A 487 3.80 -14.74 -39.11
N PHE A 488 3.12 -13.73 -38.57
CA PHE A 488 2.18 -13.89 -37.47
C PHE A 488 0.74 -14.15 -37.91
N MET A 489 0.42 -14.06 -39.21
CA MET A 489 -0.93 -14.27 -39.76
C MET A 489 -1.32 -15.75 -39.77
N VAL A 490 -1.37 -16.33 -38.59
CA VAL A 490 -1.72 -17.74 -38.36
C VAL A 490 -3.04 -17.78 -37.62
N GLY A 491 -3.87 -18.78 -37.94
CA GLY A 491 -5.14 -18.97 -37.25
C GLY A 491 -4.93 -19.06 -35.75
N TRP A 492 -5.72 -18.31 -34.97
CA TRP A 492 -5.55 -18.20 -33.52
C TRP A 492 -5.53 -19.56 -32.81
N ALA A 493 -6.39 -20.48 -33.25
CA ALA A 493 -6.46 -21.84 -32.73
C ALA A 493 -5.15 -22.62 -32.92
N TYR A 494 -4.48 -22.43 -34.06
CA TYR A 494 -3.17 -23.03 -34.32
C TYR A 494 -2.09 -22.35 -33.50
N PHE A 495 -2.10 -21.01 -33.44
CA PHE A 495 -1.13 -20.24 -32.66
C PHE A 495 -1.15 -20.63 -31.18
N LYS A 496 -2.34 -20.75 -30.56
CA LYS A 496 -2.50 -21.09 -29.13
C LYS A 496 -2.32 -22.58 -28.80
N ALA A 497 -2.23 -23.46 -29.79
CA ALA A 497 -2.15 -24.90 -29.56
C ALA A 497 -0.96 -25.28 -28.66
N ASN A 498 -1.12 -26.35 -27.86
CA ASN A 498 -0.07 -26.78 -26.93
C ASN A 498 1.27 -27.08 -27.62
N HIS A 499 1.21 -27.59 -28.86
CA HIS A 499 2.33 -27.93 -29.73
C HIS A 499 2.72 -26.79 -30.69
N SER A 500 2.22 -25.57 -30.46
CA SER A 500 2.56 -24.42 -31.30
C SER A 500 4.06 -24.12 -31.24
N PRO A 501 4.74 -24.02 -32.40
CA PRO A 501 6.18 -23.81 -32.46
C PRO A 501 6.61 -22.37 -32.10
N TYR A 502 5.64 -21.46 -31.90
CA TYR A 502 5.89 -20.06 -31.54
C TYR A 502 6.17 -19.84 -30.05
N PHE A 503 6.08 -20.89 -29.23
CA PHE A 503 6.28 -20.81 -27.79
C PHE A 503 7.44 -21.68 -27.36
N VAL A 504 8.41 -21.06 -26.68
CA VAL A 504 9.55 -21.73 -26.06
C VAL A 504 9.40 -21.55 -24.55
N ASP A 505 9.49 -22.62 -23.77
CA ASP A 505 9.30 -22.61 -22.31
C ASP A 505 7.99 -21.91 -21.85
N ARG A 506 6.91 -22.11 -22.62
CA ARG A 506 5.59 -21.48 -22.41
C ARG A 506 5.58 -19.95 -22.58
N ALA A 507 6.60 -19.36 -23.19
CA ALA A 507 6.68 -17.94 -23.50
C ALA A 507 6.82 -17.70 -25.01
N PHE A 508 6.18 -16.63 -25.49
CA PHE A 508 6.34 -16.09 -26.82
C PHE A 508 7.39 -14.98 -26.77
N HIS A 509 8.47 -15.16 -27.54
CA HIS A 509 9.61 -14.23 -27.58
C HIS A 509 9.67 -13.54 -28.94
N LEU A 510 9.31 -12.26 -28.95
CA LEU A 510 9.32 -11.43 -30.14
C LEU A 510 10.56 -10.53 -30.15
N ARG A 511 11.27 -10.51 -31.28
CA ARG A 511 12.31 -9.52 -31.58
C ARG A 511 11.90 -8.72 -32.81
N VAL A 512 11.86 -7.41 -32.67
CA VAL A 512 11.60 -6.45 -33.75
C VAL A 512 12.80 -5.53 -33.90
N GLU A 513 13.35 -5.47 -35.10
CA GLU A 513 14.43 -4.56 -35.46
C GLU A 513 13.86 -3.44 -36.34
N LEU A 514 14.12 -2.20 -35.98
CA LEU A 514 13.62 -1.01 -36.66
C LEU A 514 14.77 -0.11 -37.08
N GLY A 515 14.85 0.19 -38.36
CA GLY A 515 15.82 1.12 -38.93
C GLY A 515 15.11 2.19 -39.74
N LEU A 516 15.66 3.41 -39.71
CA LEU A 516 15.20 4.48 -40.59
C LEU A 516 15.79 4.29 -41.98
N LEU A 517 14.95 4.30 -43.01
CA LEU A 517 15.40 4.33 -44.40
C LEU A 517 15.63 5.79 -44.78
N LYS A 518 16.79 6.08 -45.37
CA LYS A 518 17.13 7.41 -45.89
C LYS A 518 16.47 7.66 -47.23
#